data_AF-A0AAN8XFG3-F1
#
_entry.id   AF-A0AAN8XFG3-F1
#
_cell.length_a   1.000
_cell.length_b   1.000
_cell.length_c   1.000
_cell.angle_alpha   90.00
_cell.angle_beta   90.00
_cell.angle_gamma   90.00
#
_symmetry.space_group_name_H-M   'P 1'
#
loop_
_entity.id
_entity.type
_entity.pdbx_description
1 polymer ?
#
loop_
_entity_poly.entity_id
_entity_poly.type
_entity_poly.pdbx_seq_one_letter_code
_entity_poly.pdbx_strand_id
1 'polypeptide(L)'
;MESEAQHIGFFRNLFTLTEIIGILCVSLTGVWIGYFRKGFAWRSNPSVEFNWHPFFMVLGLVFLYANGALVYRGFRSERKKKLKVIHMSIHLGAFFFSVLGLVAVFDSHNLADKPIPNMYSLHSWMGLSVVILFACQ
;
A
#
# COMPACT_ATOMS: atom_id res chain seq x y z
N MET A 1 -21.69 -9.82 -29.63
CA MET A 1 -21.52 -8.37 -29.36
C MET A 1 -22.17 -7.94 -28.05
N GLU A 2 -23.44 -8.26 -27.78
CA GLU A 2 -24.11 -7.86 -26.52
C GLU A 2 -23.50 -8.49 -25.25
N SER A 3 -23.20 -9.80 -25.27
CA SER A 3 -22.54 -10.47 -24.13
C SER A 3 -21.18 -9.85 -23.79
N GLU A 4 -20.37 -9.50 -24.79
CA GLU A 4 -19.05 -8.88 -24.58
C GLU A 4 -19.17 -7.47 -23.98
N ALA A 5 -20.15 -6.68 -24.44
CA ALA A 5 -20.47 -5.37 -23.87
C ALA A 5 -20.95 -5.48 -22.41
N GLN A 6 -21.76 -6.50 -22.10
CA GLN A 6 -22.24 -6.78 -20.75
C GLN A 6 -21.08 -7.14 -19.80
N HIS A 7 -20.12 -7.95 -20.24
CA HIS A 7 -18.93 -8.29 -19.45
C HIS A 7 -18.03 -7.07 -19.18
N ILE A 8 -17.85 -6.19 -20.16
CA ILE A 8 -17.05 -4.96 -20.01
C ILE A 8 -17.74 -3.99 -19.04
N GLY A 9 -19.07 -3.84 -19.15
CA GLY A 9 -19.86 -3.01 -18.24
C GLY A 9 -19.78 -3.49 -16.79
N PHE A 10 -19.92 -4.81 -16.57
CA PHE A 10 -19.79 -5.41 -15.24
C PHE A 10 -18.39 -5.21 -14.64
N PHE A 11 -17.32 -5.49 -15.41
CA PHE A 11 -15.95 -5.28 -14.96
C PHE A 11 -15.70 -3.82 -14.57
N ARG A 12 -16.18 -2.86 -15.38
CA ARG A 12 -16.03 -1.43 -15.09
C ARG A 12 -16.69 -1.05 -13.76
N ASN A 13 -17.90 -1.55 -13.50
CA ASN A 13 -18.60 -1.27 -12.24
C ASN A 13 -17.84 -1.84 -11.04
N LEU A 14 -17.32 -3.06 -11.15
CA LEU A 14 -16.52 -3.68 -10.09
C LEU A 14 -15.18 -2.96 -9.88
N PHE A 15 -14.53 -2.53 -10.95
CA PHE A 15 -13.29 -1.75 -10.90
C PHE A 15 -13.54 -0.41 -10.19
N THR A 16 -14.57 0.34 -10.58
CA THR A 16 -14.96 1.58 -9.90
C THR A 16 -15.28 1.36 -8.42
N LEU A 17 -15.98 0.28 -8.08
CA LEU A 17 -16.27 -0.06 -6.69
C LEU A 17 -14.97 -0.33 -5.90
N THR A 18 -14.03 -1.06 -6.50
CA THR A 18 -12.71 -1.35 -5.90
C THR A 18 -11.93 -0.06 -5.64
N GLU A 19 -11.95 0.89 -6.58
CA GLU A 19 -11.30 2.20 -6.40
C GLU A 19 -11.94 3.01 -5.26
N ILE A 20 -13.28 3.05 -5.19
CA ILE A 20 -13.99 3.74 -4.09
C ILE A 20 -13.62 3.12 -2.73
N ILE A 21 -13.64 1.80 -2.62
CA ILE A 21 -13.29 1.08 -1.39
C ILE A 21 -11.81 1.34 -1.04
N GLY A 22 -10.91 1.29 -2.02
CA GLY A 22 -9.48 1.53 -1.81
C GLY A 22 -9.19 2.94 -1.29
N ILE A 23 -9.77 3.96 -1.92
CA ILE A 23 -9.67 5.37 -1.47
C ILE A 23 -10.25 5.52 -0.07
N LEU A 24 -11.38 4.88 0.21
CA LEU A 24 -12.00 4.89 1.53
C LEU A 24 -11.09 4.25 2.59
N CYS A 25 -10.46 3.11 2.31
CA CYS A 25 -9.53 2.45 3.22
C CYS A 25 -8.31 3.33 3.55
N VAL A 26 -7.72 3.98 2.56
CA VAL A 26 -6.60 4.93 2.77
C VAL A 26 -7.06 6.11 3.62
N SER A 27 -8.21 6.69 3.28
CA SER A 27 -8.77 7.85 3.99
C SER A 27 -9.12 7.52 5.44
N LEU A 28 -9.79 6.39 5.69
CA LEU A 28 -10.12 5.93 7.04
C LEU A 28 -8.88 5.63 7.86
N THR A 29 -7.83 5.09 7.25
CA THR A 29 -6.53 4.88 7.92
C THR A 29 -5.90 6.21 8.31
N GLY A 30 -5.95 7.21 7.41
CA GLY A 30 -5.51 8.58 7.70
C GLY A 30 -6.30 9.24 8.82
N VAL A 31 -7.63 9.14 8.80
CA VAL A 31 -8.51 9.66 9.87
C VAL A 31 -8.25 8.94 11.19
N TRP A 32 -8.12 7.61 11.16
CA TRP A 32 -7.80 6.82 12.33
C TRP A 32 -6.49 7.30 12.97
N ILE A 33 -5.45 7.52 12.18
CA ILE A 33 -4.17 7.99 12.67
C ILE A 33 -4.26 9.44 13.18
N GLY A 34 -4.82 10.33 12.38
CA GLY A 34 -4.93 11.75 12.67
C GLY A 34 -5.73 12.02 13.94
N TYR A 35 -6.89 11.39 14.08
CA TYR A 35 -7.82 11.66 15.18
C TYR A 35 -7.57 10.78 16.41
N PHE A 36 -7.24 9.49 16.23
CA PHE A 36 -7.16 8.53 17.34
C PHE A 36 -5.73 8.13 17.73
N ARG A 37 -4.71 8.41 16.90
CA ARG A 37 -3.32 7.98 17.14
C ARG A 37 -2.31 9.11 17.34
N LYS A 38 -2.78 10.33 17.61
CA LYS A 38 -1.95 11.53 17.82
C LYS A 38 -1.21 12.01 16.55
N GLY A 39 -1.69 11.61 15.37
CA GLY A 39 -1.19 12.10 14.08
C GLY A 39 0.13 11.47 13.64
N PHE A 40 0.91 12.26 12.91
CA PHE A 40 2.17 11.84 12.28
C PHE A 40 3.34 12.65 12.83
N ALA A 41 4.40 11.94 13.18
CA ALA A 41 5.71 12.50 13.50
C ALA A 41 6.76 11.63 12.82
N TRP A 42 7.97 12.14 12.62
CA TRP A 42 9.12 11.31 12.29
C TRP A 42 9.94 11.14 13.58
N ARG A 43 11.27 11.13 13.46
CA ARG A 43 12.21 11.00 14.59
C ARG A 43 12.03 11.95 15.79
N SER A 44 11.22 13.00 15.68
CA SER A 44 10.89 13.87 16.83
C SER A 44 10.05 13.15 17.89
N ASN A 45 9.31 12.10 17.52
CA ASN A 45 8.57 11.27 18.46
C ASN A 45 8.48 9.83 17.93
N PRO A 46 9.39 8.93 18.36
CA PRO A 46 9.43 7.54 17.90
C PRO A 46 8.11 6.78 18.08
N SER A 47 7.36 7.07 19.16
CA SER A 47 6.07 6.41 19.41
C SER A 47 4.98 6.78 18.39
N VAL A 48 5.05 7.99 17.84
CA VAL A 48 4.11 8.50 16.83
C VAL A 48 4.63 8.20 15.42
N GLU A 49 5.95 8.08 15.25
CA GLU A 49 6.59 7.64 13.99
C GLU A 49 6.07 6.28 13.52
N PHE A 50 5.77 5.37 14.44
CA PHE A 50 5.13 4.09 14.13
C PHE A 50 3.86 4.24 13.30
N ASN A 51 3.08 5.33 13.43
CA ASN A 51 1.84 5.51 12.68
C ASN A 51 2.05 5.60 11.16
N TRP A 52 3.25 5.95 10.69
CA TRP A 52 3.58 5.87 9.27
C TRP A 52 3.57 4.44 8.73
N HIS A 53 3.87 3.45 9.58
CA HIS A 53 3.88 2.04 9.20
C HIS A 53 2.51 1.58 8.65
N PRO A 54 1.40 1.58 9.42
CA PRO A 54 0.11 1.15 8.89
C PRO A 54 -0.39 2.03 7.75
N PHE A 55 -0.13 3.34 7.77
CA PHE A 55 -0.54 4.23 6.66
C PHE A 55 0.13 3.84 5.34
N PHE A 56 1.46 3.72 5.33
CA PHE A 56 2.20 3.37 4.13
C PHE A 56 1.99 1.91 3.70
N MET A 57 1.71 0.98 4.63
CA MET A 57 1.35 -0.39 4.26
C MET A 57 -0.01 -0.44 3.55
N VAL A 58 -1.01 0.31 4.01
CA VAL A 58 -2.32 0.40 3.34
C VAL A 58 -2.20 1.13 2.00
N LEU A 59 -1.48 2.24 1.94
CA LEU A 59 -1.28 2.97 0.69
C LEU A 59 -0.51 2.14 -0.35
N GLY A 60 0.62 1.56 0.05
CA GLY A 60 1.53 0.83 -0.84
C GLY A 60 1.02 -0.57 -1.18
N LEU A 61 0.96 -1.47 -0.21
CA LEU A 61 0.71 -2.90 -0.45
C LEU A 61 -0.77 -3.27 -0.64
N VAL A 62 -1.69 -2.39 -0.24
CA VAL A 62 -3.13 -2.63 -0.47
C VAL A 62 -3.63 -1.84 -1.68
N PHE A 63 -3.56 -0.51 -1.63
CA PHE A 63 -4.17 0.33 -2.66
C PHE A 63 -3.38 0.38 -3.97
N LEU A 64 -2.10 0.80 -3.91
CA LEU A 64 -1.28 0.93 -5.11
C LEU A 64 -0.97 -0.44 -5.73
N TYR A 65 -0.64 -1.45 -4.92
CA TYR A 65 -0.39 -2.80 -5.44
C TYR A 65 -1.59 -3.37 -6.21
N ALA A 66 -2.82 -3.24 -5.67
CA ALA A 66 -4.02 -3.70 -6.36
C ALA A 66 -4.23 -2.98 -7.70
N ASN A 67 -4.01 -1.67 -7.73
CA ASN A 67 -4.07 -0.87 -8.95
C ASN A 67 -3.02 -1.30 -9.99
N GLY A 68 -1.78 -1.54 -9.54
CA GLY A 68 -0.70 -2.05 -10.39
C GLY A 68 -1.04 -3.41 -11.00
N ALA A 69 -1.63 -4.31 -10.21
CA ALA A 69 -2.06 -5.63 -10.66
C ALA A 69 -3.20 -5.58 -11.69
N LEU A 70 -4.13 -4.63 -11.55
CA LEU A 70 -5.30 -4.50 -12.41
C LEU A 70 -5.10 -3.59 -13.63
N VAL A 71 -3.98 -2.86 -13.73
CA VAL A 71 -3.77 -1.83 -14.77
C VAL A 71 -4.00 -2.34 -16.21
N TYR A 72 -3.56 -3.56 -16.54
CA TYR A 72 -3.76 -4.12 -17.88
C TYR A 72 -5.23 -4.46 -18.18
N ARG A 73 -6.02 -4.73 -17.15
CA ARG A 73 -7.46 -4.98 -17.28
C ARG A 73 -8.25 -3.67 -17.30
N GLY A 74 -7.92 -2.74 -16.42
CA GLY A 74 -8.54 -1.41 -16.32
C GLY A 74 -8.35 -0.58 -17.58
N PHE A 75 -7.15 -0.63 -18.17
CA PHE A 75 -6.77 0.20 -19.32
C PHE A 75 -6.50 -0.65 -20.59
N ARG A 76 -7.31 -1.68 -20.82
CA ARG A 76 -7.11 -2.66 -21.91
C ARG A 76 -7.04 -2.08 -23.33
N SER A 77 -7.55 -0.86 -23.56
CA SER A 77 -7.52 -0.17 -24.86
C SER A 77 -6.20 0.58 -25.12
N GLU A 78 -5.34 0.69 -24.12
CA GLU A 78 -4.08 1.43 -24.22
C GLU A 78 -2.94 0.61 -24.82
N ARG A 79 -1.91 1.30 -25.31
CA ARG A 79 -0.73 0.65 -25.91
C ARG A 79 0.01 -0.17 -24.85
N LYS A 80 0.36 -1.41 -25.17
CA LYS A 80 1.10 -2.33 -24.26
C LYS A 80 2.36 -1.72 -23.64
N LYS A 81 3.13 -0.93 -24.40
CA LYS A 81 4.32 -0.22 -23.88
C LYS A 81 3.96 0.78 -22.78
N LYS A 82 2.89 1.56 -22.97
CA LYS A 82 2.38 2.52 -21.98
C LYS A 82 1.90 1.79 -20.72
N LEU A 83 1.14 0.70 -20.87
CA LEU A 83 0.69 -0.13 -19.76
C LEU A 83 1.85 -0.73 -18.94
N LYS A 84 2.92 -1.19 -19.59
CA LYS A 84 4.14 -1.66 -18.91
C LYS A 84 4.78 -0.57 -18.06
N VAL A 85 4.89 0.65 -18.60
CA VAL A 85 5.47 1.77 -17.85
C VAL A 85 4.58 2.11 -16.66
N ILE A 86 3.26 2.23 -16.84
CA ILE A 86 2.34 2.54 -15.74
C ILE A 86 2.39 1.43 -14.66
N HIS A 87 2.33 0.16 -15.06
CA HIS A 87 2.44 -0.99 -14.16
C HIS A 87 3.71 -0.92 -13.30
N MET A 88 4.86 -0.75 -13.96
CA MET A 88 6.15 -0.65 -13.30
C MET A 88 6.20 0.55 -12.35
N SER A 89 5.73 1.73 -12.78
CA SER A 89 5.73 2.93 -11.95
C SER A 89 4.85 2.78 -10.71
N ILE A 90 3.67 2.15 -10.84
CA ILE A 90 2.77 1.93 -9.70
C ILE A 90 3.41 0.94 -8.71
N HIS A 91 3.97 -0.19 -9.17
CA HIS A 91 4.62 -1.15 -8.28
C HIS A 91 5.88 -0.58 -7.63
N LEU A 92 6.67 0.21 -8.36
CA LEU A 92 7.82 0.91 -7.78
C LEU A 92 7.39 1.91 -6.69
N GLY A 93 6.31 2.66 -6.92
CA GLY A 93 5.72 3.54 -5.91
C GLY A 93 5.19 2.76 -4.69
N ALA A 94 4.50 1.65 -4.91
CA ALA A 94 4.03 0.77 -3.85
C ALA A 94 5.20 0.25 -3.00
N PHE A 95 6.26 -0.24 -3.64
CA PHE A 95 7.46 -0.74 -2.97
C PHE A 95 8.17 0.37 -2.18
N PHE A 96 8.30 1.56 -2.77
CA PHE A 96 8.87 2.73 -2.09
C PHE A 96 8.12 3.05 -0.78
N PHE A 97 6.78 3.09 -0.81
CA PHE A 97 6.00 3.30 0.42
C PHE A 97 6.15 2.14 1.41
N SER A 98 6.21 0.89 0.95
CA SER A 98 6.47 -0.25 1.85
C SER A 98 7.81 -0.11 2.58
N VAL A 99 8.86 0.31 1.87
CA VAL A 99 10.18 0.56 2.47
C VAL A 99 10.09 1.68 3.50
N LEU A 100 9.42 2.80 3.19
CA LEU A 100 9.22 3.89 4.17
C LEU A 100 8.45 3.42 5.41
N GLY A 101 7.42 2.60 5.23
CA GLY A 101 6.66 2.01 6.34
C GLY A 101 7.49 1.05 7.19
N LEU A 102 8.43 0.30 6.58
CA LEU A 102 9.38 -0.53 7.33
C LEU A 102 10.38 0.33 8.09
N VAL A 103 10.99 1.34 7.45
CA VAL A 103 11.90 2.28 8.11
C VAL A 103 11.23 2.89 9.33
N ALA A 104 9.98 3.34 9.20
CA ALA A 104 9.25 3.93 10.32
C ALA A 104 9.05 2.98 11.51
N VAL A 105 8.73 1.70 11.29
CA VAL A 105 8.58 0.74 12.40
C VAL A 105 9.93 0.40 13.04
N PHE A 106 10.98 0.19 12.23
CA PHE A 106 12.33 -0.07 12.76
C PHE A 106 12.88 1.14 13.54
N ASP A 107 12.75 2.36 13.01
CA ASP A 107 13.15 3.59 13.71
C ASP A 107 12.31 3.77 14.99
N SER A 108 10.99 3.53 14.96
CA SER A 108 10.15 3.63 16.17
C SER A 108 10.57 2.69 17.30
N HIS A 109 11.05 1.49 16.96
CA HIS A 109 11.53 0.51 17.93
C HIS A 109 12.94 0.83 18.44
N ASN A 110 13.83 1.24 17.53
CA ASN A 110 15.25 1.45 17.83
C ASN A 110 15.50 2.78 18.56
N LEU A 111 14.73 3.83 18.23
CA LEU A 111 14.89 5.17 18.79
C LEU A 111 14.02 5.41 20.03
N ALA A 112 13.20 4.44 20.44
CA ALA A 112 12.44 4.53 21.68
C ALA A 112 13.36 4.63 22.91
N ASP A 113 12.94 5.38 23.94
CA ASP A 113 13.69 5.56 25.21
C ASP A 113 14.15 4.22 25.82
N LYS A 114 13.32 3.19 25.68
CA LYS A 114 13.68 1.80 25.90
C LYS A 114 13.51 1.06 24.57
N PRO A 115 14.61 0.65 23.91
CA PRO A 115 14.52 -0.03 22.63
C PRO A 115 13.65 -1.28 22.68
N ILE A 116 12.82 -1.45 21.66
CA ILE A 116 11.92 -2.60 21.51
C ILE A 116 12.60 -3.62 20.59
N PRO A 117 12.68 -4.92 20.97
CA PRO A 117 13.23 -5.93 20.08
C PRO A 117 12.48 -5.99 18.75
N ASN A 118 13.21 -6.09 17.64
CA ASN A 118 12.63 -6.26 16.32
C ASN A 118 12.38 -7.75 15.99
N MET A 119 11.51 -8.00 15.01
CA MET A 119 11.35 -9.30 14.37
C MET A 119 10.96 -10.49 15.28
N TYR A 120 10.28 -10.24 16.41
CA TYR A 120 9.84 -11.33 17.32
C TYR A 120 8.42 -11.81 17.06
N SER A 121 7.62 -11.10 16.25
CA SER A 121 6.21 -11.44 16.01
C SER A 121 6.01 -12.16 14.68
N LEU A 122 5.02 -13.05 14.61
CA LEU A 122 4.62 -13.70 13.34
C LEU A 122 4.24 -12.67 12.27
N HIS A 123 3.62 -11.55 12.65
CA HIS A 123 3.32 -10.45 11.74
C HIS A 123 4.59 -9.91 11.08
N SER A 124 5.65 -9.68 11.85
CA SER A 124 6.92 -9.18 11.32
C SER A 124 7.61 -10.17 10.38
N TRP A 125 7.54 -11.47 10.66
CA TRP A 125 8.10 -12.51 9.79
C TRP A 125 7.37 -12.58 8.44
N MET A 126 6.04 -12.61 8.48
CA MET A 126 5.21 -12.61 7.26
C MET A 126 5.39 -11.29 6.48
N GLY A 127 5.35 -10.16 7.17
CA GLY A 127 5.50 -8.83 6.56
C GLY A 127 6.83 -8.66 5.85
N LEU A 128 7.94 -9.00 6.49
CA LEU A 128 9.26 -8.90 5.86
C LEU A 128 9.39 -9.87 4.68
N SER A 129 8.86 -11.09 4.80
CA SER A 129 8.84 -12.07 3.70
C SER A 129 8.07 -11.54 2.49
N VAL A 130 6.90 -10.92 2.69
CA VAL A 130 6.11 -10.30 1.62
C VAL A 130 6.90 -9.17 0.94
N VAL A 131 7.56 -8.30 1.70
CA VAL A 131 8.34 -7.19 1.11
C VAL A 131 9.55 -7.70 0.34
N ILE A 132 10.25 -8.74 0.83
CA ILE A 132 11.36 -9.38 0.11
C ILE A 132 10.86 -10.01 -1.19
N LEU A 133 9.77 -10.78 -1.15
CA LEU A 133 9.18 -11.37 -2.35
C LEU A 133 8.73 -10.31 -3.34
N PHE A 134 8.16 -9.20 -2.86
CA PHE A 134 7.76 -8.10 -3.72
C PHE A 134 8.96 -7.40 -4.38
N ALA A 135 10.09 -7.28 -3.68
CA ALA A 135 11.33 -6.75 -4.27
C ALA A 135 11.89 -7.64 -5.40
N CYS A 136 11.66 -8.96 -5.31
CA CYS A 136 12.10 -9.94 -6.29
C CYS A 136 11.16 -10.10 -7.49
N GLN A 137 9.94 -9.55 -7.43
CA GLN A 137 8.86 -9.71 -8.40
C GLN A 137 8.95 -8.71 -9.56
#